data_AF-A0A6L7U679-F1
#
_entry.id   AF-A0A6L7U679-F1
#
_cell.length_a   1.000
_cell.length_b   1.000
_cell.length_c   1.000
_cell.angle_alpha   90.00
_cell.angle_beta   90.00
_cell.angle_gamma   90.00
#
_symmetry.space_group_name_H-M   'P 1'
#
loop_
_entity.id
_entity.type
_entity.pdbx_description
1 polymer ?
#
loop_
_entity_poly.entity_id
_entity_poly.type
_entity_poly.pdbx_seq_one_letter_code
_entity_poly.pdbx_strand_id
1 'polypeptide(L)'
;MSFRPMSPATIPDLLEQLGMSPSSWQYTTADVLAARWYPHTDPAMPLIVDAVRPNQGRAVVAALTRAYPASHGIWIMAREPAHAESRPAPYSLADVGETFQDGGHVLAVPPLAEDCSLTQLPNILARLRAPDGCPRNREKNLESQRFHVASEVHEVIEAIDLQDDENLVEELGDLLMNVLFLINIGYEQGRFHLNDVLSGISRKMIRRHPHVFGDLQLADSDSVLTIWEQIKQAEYRTKGKKRSSLDGIAKGLPALEGARLMQSRIRKAGADPDVHAVTIKESAEPDPELGLGQRLWSLVAEASEAGLNPEDALRRFNLLYRQSVQGPDRDLPCHADKHTNKAASRGETMPSSDQDQRNRNSVEHH
;
A
#
# COMPACT_ATOMS: atom_id res chain seq x y z
N MET A 1 28.02 7.45 -38.22
CA MET A 1 27.07 8.48 -38.66
C MET A 1 26.39 9.07 -37.44
N SER A 2 26.29 10.40 -37.32
CA SER A 2 25.58 11.02 -36.19
C SER A 2 24.07 10.90 -36.41
N PHE A 3 23.38 10.25 -35.49
CA PHE A 3 21.92 10.09 -35.51
C PHE A 3 21.22 11.45 -35.46
N ARG A 4 20.37 11.77 -36.45
CA ARG A 4 19.59 13.03 -36.48
C ARG A 4 18.15 12.80 -36.04
N PRO A 5 17.69 13.33 -34.89
CA PRO A 5 16.36 13.05 -34.34
C PRO A 5 15.21 13.30 -35.33
N MET A 6 14.08 12.62 -35.14
CA MET A 6 12.85 12.93 -35.88
C MET A 6 12.49 14.40 -35.69
N SER A 7 12.11 15.07 -36.77
CA SER A 7 11.65 16.46 -36.69
C SER A 7 10.27 16.50 -36.03
N PRO A 8 10.03 17.37 -35.04
CA PRO A 8 8.69 17.58 -34.50
C PRO A 8 7.65 17.94 -35.56
N ALA A 9 8.07 18.54 -36.68
CA ALA A 9 7.18 18.89 -37.79
C ALA A 9 6.62 17.67 -38.55
N THR A 10 7.27 16.51 -38.49
CA THR A 10 6.84 15.29 -39.21
C THR A 10 6.03 14.33 -38.33
N ILE A 11 5.97 14.57 -37.02
CA ILE A 11 5.24 13.71 -36.07
C ILE A 11 3.72 13.75 -36.28
N PRO A 12 3.07 14.92 -36.49
CA PRO A 12 1.63 14.97 -36.73
C PRO A 12 1.18 14.10 -37.91
N ASP A 13 1.86 14.23 -39.05
CA ASP A 13 1.57 13.44 -40.26
C ASP A 13 1.74 11.94 -39.99
N LEU A 14 2.75 11.57 -39.20
CA LEU A 14 2.98 10.18 -38.81
C LEU A 14 1.85 9.66 -37.91
N LEU A 15 1.43 10.43 -36.91
CA LEU A 15 0.32 10.04 -36.03
C LEU A 15 -0.98 9.86 -36.82
N GLU A 16 -1.26 10.76 -37.78
CA GLU A 16 -2.42 10.65 -38.66
C GLU A 16 -2.36 9.36 -39.51
N GLN A 17 -1.19 9.01 -40.06
CA GLN A 17 -1.00 7.75 -40.79
C GLN A 17 -1.24 6.50 -39.91
N LEU A 18 -0.99 6.60 -38.60
CA LEU A 18 -1.23 5.53 -37.63
C LEU A 18 -2.66 5.54 -37.05
N GLY A 19 -3.53 6.46 -37.49
CA GLY A 19 -4.89 6.62 -36.96
C GLY A 19 -4.92 7.14 -35.52
N MET A 20 -3.86 7.79 -35.07
CA MET A 20 -3.73 8.39 -33.73
C MET A 20 -4.04 9.88 -33.79
N SER A 21 -4.58 10.45 -32.71
CA SER A 21 -4.87 11.89 -32.67
C SER A 21 -3.58 12.72 -32.69
N PRO A 22 -3.38 13.62 -33.67
CA PRO A 22 -2.20 14.49 -33.72
C PRO A 22 -2.33 15.73 -32.81
N SER A 23 -3.52 16.00 -32.26
CA SER A 23 -3.76 17.20 -31.44
C SER A 23 -3.17 17.10 -30.04
N SER A 24 -2.87 15.91 -29.56
CA SER A 24 -2.24 15.65 -28.25
C SER A 24 -1.30 14.44 -28.37
N TRP A 25 -0.01 14.63 -28.14
CA TRP A 25 1.00 13.57 -28.17
C TRP A 25 2.21 13.94 -27.30
N GLN A 26 3.04 12.94 -27.04
CA GLN A 26 4.26 13.04 -26.27
C GLN A 26 5.43 12.49 -27.07
N TYR A 27 6.62 13.02 -26.79
CA TYR A 27 7.84 12.61 -27.45
C TYR A 27 8.97 12.47 -26.46
N THR A 28 9.76 11.43 -26.63
CA THR A 28 10.99 11.21 -25.89
C THR A 28 12.01 10.47 -26.74
N THR A 29 13.24 10.35 -26.23
CA THR A 29 14.28 9.53 -26.86
C THR A 29 14.52 8.27 -26.06
N ALA A 30 15.03 7.24 -26.74
CA ALA A 30 15.45 6.00 -26.11
C ALA A 30 16.45 6.23 -24.97
N ASP A 31 17.38 7.19 -25.12
CA ASP A 31 18.37 7.53 -24.08
C ASP A 31 17.71 8.04 -22.79
N VAL A 32 16.74 8.96 -22.92
CA VAL A 32 16.03 9.53 -21.76
C VAL A 32 15.17 8.48 -21.07
N LEU A 33 14.54 7.61 -21.86
CA LEU A 33 13.63 6.59 -21.34
C LEU A 33 14.39 5.41 -20.71
N ALA A 34 15.46 4.95 -21.35
CA ALA A 34 16.32 3.86 -20.85
C ALA A 34 17.04 4.20 -19.54
N ALA A 35 17.22 5.49 -19.23
CA ALA A 35 17.81 5.95 -17.98
C ALA A 35 16.80 6.00 -16.81
N ARG A 36 15.56 5.54 -16.99
CA ARG A 36 14.47 5.66 -16.00
C ARG A 36 13.94 4.30 -15.55
N TRP A 37 13.47 4.29 -14.30
CA TRP A 37 12.76 3.15 -13.71
C TRP A 37 11.24 3.21 -13.89
N TYR A 38 10.70 4.38 -14.25
CA TYR A 38 9.28 4.63 -14.54
C TYR A 38 9.19 5.69 -15.65
N PRO A 39 8.28 5.57 -16.63
CA PRO A 39 8.22 6.49 -17.74
C PRO A 39 7.70 7.86 -17.27
N HIS A 40 8.20 8.94 -17.85
CA HIS A 40 7.76 10.31 -17.52
C HIS A 40 6.61 10.79 -18.43
N THR A 41 5.93 9.83 -19.05
CA THR A 41 4.90 10.03 -20.07
C THR A 41 3.54 9.67 -19.47
N ASP A 42 2.49 10.10 -20.13
CA ASP A 42 1.10 9.87 -19.73
C ASP A 42 0.55 8.73 -20.59
N PRO A 43 0.14 7.59 -20.00
CA PRO A 43 -0.41 6.48 -20.77
C PRO A 43 -1.71 6.80 -21.50
N ALA A 44 -2.39 7.91 -21.17
CA ALA A 44 -3.57 8.36 -21.91
C ALA A 44 -3.24 9.10 -23.22
N MET A 45 -1.97 9.33 -23.53
CA MET A 45 -1.55 10.07 -24.72
C MET A 45 -0.69 9.23 -25.68
N PRO A 46 -0.81 9.46 -27.00
CA PRO A 46 0.14 8.96 -28.00
C PRO A 46 1.58 9.28 -27.61
N LEU A 47 2.48 8.30 -27.64
CA LEU A 47 3.90 8.50 -27.34
C LEU A 47 4.79 8.07 -28.52
N ILE A 48 5.67 8.97 -28.94
CA ILE A 48 6.77 8.68 -29.87
C ILE A 48 8.07 8.51 -29.06
N VAL A 49 8.72 7.34 -29.20
CA VAL A 49 10.07 7.09 -28.69
C VAL A 49 11.03 7.03 -29.86
N ASP A 50 11.87 8.05 -29.99
CA ASP A 50 12.83 8.17 -31.08
C ASP A 50 14.19 7.58 -30.73
N ALA A 51 14.96 7.23 -31.76
CA ALA A 51 16.35 6.76 -31.68
C ALA A 51 16.54 5.46 -30.90
N VAL A 52 15.59 4.52 -30.95
CA VAL A 52 15.71 3.24 -30.26
C VAL A 52 16.74 2.36 -30.96
N ARG A 53 17.85 2.07 -30.28
CA ARG A 53 18.91 1.19 -30.77
C ARG A 53 18.74 -0.23 -30.20
N PRO A 54 19.26 -1.28 -30.87
CA PRO A 54 19.15 -2.67 -30.41
C PRO A 54 19.60 -2.87 -28.96
N ASN A 55 20.73 -2.27 -28.56
CA ASN A 55 21.27 -2.37 -27.21
C ASN A 55 20.44 -1.64 -26.13
N GLN A 56 19.45 -0.82 -26.52
CA GLN A 56 18.59 -0.07 -25.60
C GLN A 56 17.19 -0.66 -25.48
N GLY A 57 16.78 -1.54 -26.40
CA GLY A 57 15.43 -2.09 -26.45
C GLY A 57 14.96 -2.62 -25.10
N ARG A 58 15.78 -3.45 -24.43
CA ARG A 58 15.44 -4.02 -23.11
C ARG A 58 15.20 -2.95 -22.04
N ALA A 59 16.01 -1.90 -21.98
CA ALA A 59 15.87 -0.84 -20.99
C ALA A 59 14.64 0.05 -21.28
N VAL A 60 14.40 0.34 -22.55
CA VAL A 60 13.19 1.06 -23.00
C VAL A 60 11.93 0.27 -22.64
N VAL A 61 11.89 -1.03 -22.94
CA VAL A 61 10.77 -1.91 -22.59
C VAL A 61 10.59 -1.95 -21.08
N ALA A 62 11.65 -2.18 -20.31
CA ALA A 62 11.57 -2.23 -18.85
C ALA A 62 10.97 -0.95 -18.24
N ALA A 63 11.30 0.22 -18.79
CA ALA A 63 10.70 1.48 -18.39
C ALA A 63 9.20 1.53 -18.79
N LEU A 64 8.85 1.25 -20.03
CA LEU A 64 7.45 1.32 -20.50
C LEU A 64 6.53 0.30 -19.82
N THR A 65 7.01 -0.90 -19.52
CA THR A 65 6.20 -1.96 -18.89
C THR A 65 5.77 -1.66 -17.46
N ARG A 66 6.24 -0.54 -16.87
CA ARG A 66 5.72 -0.04 -15.60
C ARG A 66 4.40 0.72 -15.73
N ALA A 67 4.06 1.16 -16.93
CA ALA A 67 2.83 1.90 -17.21
C ALA A 67 1.94 1.20 -18.24
N TYR A 68 2.49 0.32 -19.07
CA TYR A 68 1.77 -0.43 -20.09
C TYR A 68 1.93 -1.95 -19.85
N PRO A 69 0.92 -2.78 -20.17
CA PRO A 69 1.09 -4.22 -20.23
C PRO A 69 2.18 -4.62 -21.24
N ALA A 70 2.91 -5.70 -20.99
CA ALA A 70 3.92 -6.20 -21.94
C ALA A 70 3.33 -6.59 -23.31
N SER A 71 2.04 -6.97 -23.33
CA SER A 71 1.27 -7.28 -24.54
C SER A 71 0.73 -6.04 -25.27
N HIS A 72 0.96 -4.83 -24.76
CA HIS A 72 0.45 -3.60 -25.37
C HIS A 72 0.96 -3.44 -26.80
N GLY A 73 0.04 -3.17 -27.72
CA GLY A 73 0.35 -3.02 -29.14
C GLY A 73 1.10 -1.71 -29.41
N ILE A 74 2.11 -1.78 -30.28
CA ILE A 74 2.95 -0.65 -30.70
C ILE A 74 3.24 -0.75 -32.21
N TRP A 75 3.74 0.35 -32.79
CA TRP A 75 4.32 0.34 -34.12
C TRP A 75 5.82 0.60 -34.06
N ILE A 76 6.58 -0.19 -34.83
CA ILE A 76 8.02 -0.01 -35.02
C ILE A 76 8.28 0.45 -36.45
N MET A 77 9.08 1.51 -36.59
CA MET A 77 9.43 2.08 -37.90
C MET A 77 10.95 2.23 -38.01
N ALA A 78 11.51 1.89 -39.17
CA ALA A 78 12.91 2.14 -39.49
C ALA A 78 13.13 3.62 -39.81
N ARG A 79 14.24 4.18 -39.32
CA ARG A 79 14.57 5.61 -39.44
C ARG A 79 15.36 5.97 -40.71
N GLU A 80 15.86 4.99 -41.48
CA GLU A 80 16.50 5.23 -42.78
C GLU A 80 15.84 4.45 -43.93
N PRO A 81 15.79 5.01 -45.15
CA PRO A 81 14.92 4.52 -46.23
C PRO A 81 15.66 3.71 -47.30
N ALA A 82 16.90 3.27 -47.08
CA ALA A 82 17.73 2.85 -48.22
C ALA A 82 17.14 1.66 -49.01
N HIS A 83 16.51 0.66 -48.36
CA HIS A 83 15.90 -0.47 -49.09
C HIS A 83 14.67 -1.13 -48.43
N ALA A 84 14.10 -0.57 -47.37
CA ALA A 84 12.89 -1.11 -46.75
C ALA A 84 11.79 -0.07 -46.80
N GLU A 85 10.63 -0.42 -47.37
CA GLU A 85 9.41 0.33 -47.10
C GLU A 85 9.23 0.35 -45.58
N SER A 86 9.46 1.51 -44.94
CA SER A 86 9.19 1.71 -43.51
C SER A 86 7.69 1.66 -43.27
N ARG A 87 7.10 0.47 -43.36
CA ARG A 87 5.69 0.24 -43.10
C ARG A 87 5.50 -0.04 -41.61
N PRO A 88 4.60 0.67 -40.93
CA PRO A 88 4.21 0.34 -39.57
C PRO A 88 3.69 -1.10 -39.55
N ALA A 89 4.39 -1.98 -38.83
CA ALA A 89 3.86 -3.29 -38.50
C ALA A 89 3.48 -3.29 -37.01
N PRO A 90 2.36 -3.93 -36.62
CA PRO A 90 1.96 -4.03 -35.23
C PRO A 90 2.86 -5.04 -34.51
N TYR A 91 3.44 -4.62 -33.40
CA TYR A 91 4.22 -5.46 -32.49
C TYR A 91 3.67 -5.29 -31.07
N SER A 92 4.04 -6.17 -30.14
CA SER A 92 3.84 -5.93 -28.72
C SER A 92 5.07 -5.23 -28.11
N LEU A 93 4.90 -4.57 -26.96
CA LEU A 93 6.03 -3.99 -26.22
C LEU A 93 7.12 -5.03 -25.90
N ALA A 94 6.75 -6.30 -25.68
CA ALA A 94 7.70 -7.37 -25.43
C ALA A 94 8.63 -7.65 -26.64
N ASP A 95 8.14 -7.43 -27.87
CA ASP A 95 8.86 -7.79 -29.10
C ASP A 95 9.97 -6.80 -29.49
N VAL A 96 10.00 -5.62 -28.86
CA VAL A 96 10.92 -4.52 -29.19
C VAL A 96 12.38 -4.98 -29.20
N GLY A 97 12.82 -5.77 -28.22
CA GLY A 97 14.21 -6.20 -28.10
C GLY A 97 14.67 -7.22 -29.16
N GLU A 98 13.75 -8.06 -29.65
CA GLU A 98 14.03 -9.14 -30.59
C GLU A 98 13.89 -8.71 -32.06
N THR A 99 13.13 -7.64 -32.30
CA THR A 99 12.77 -7.17 -33.65
C THR A 99 13.85 -6.29 -34.30
N PHE A 100 14.74 -5.67 -33.51
CA PHE A 100 15.74 -4.75 -34.03
C PHE A 100 16.93 -5.47 -34.67
N GLN A 101 16.94 -5.53 -36.00
CA GLN A 101 18.02 -6.18 -36.74
C GLN A 101 19.20 -5.24 -37.03
N ASP A 102 18.94 -3.96 -37.36
CA ASP A 102 19.98 -2.95 -37.63
C ASP A 102 19.42 -1.52 -37.56
N GLY A 103 20.27 -0.54 -37.19
CA GLY A 103 19.94 0.88 -37.24
C GLY A 103 19.18 1.43 -36.03
N GLY A 104 18.72 2.68 -36.13
CA GLY A 104 17.86 3.32 -35.14
C GLY A 104 16.39 3.21 -35.55
N HIS A 105 15.53 2.83 -34.61
CA HIS A 105 14.10 2.68 -34.81
C HIS A 105 13.31 3.77 -34.09
N VAL A 106 12.08 3.97 -34.54
CA VAL A 106 11.08 4.81 -33.89
C VAL A 106 9.98 3.89 -33.39
N LEU A 107 9.61 4.03 -32.12
CA LEU A 107 8.44 3.40 -31.56
C LEU A 107 7.31 4.43 -31.51
N ALA A 108 6.15 4.07 -32.06
CA ALA A 108 4.90 4.75 -31.75
C ALA A 108 4.09 3.87 -30.81
N VAL A 109 3.80 4.40 -29.63
CA VAL A 109 3.05 3.75 -28.57
C VAL A 109 1.67 4.42 -28.53
N PRO A 110 0.59 3.73 -28.94
CA PRO A 110 -0.76 4.25 -28.79
C PRO A 110 -1.13 4.42 -27.32
N PRO A 111 -2.11 5.32 -27.02
CA PRO A 111 -2.69 5.42 -25.68
C PRO A 111 -3.12 4.06 -25.14
N LEU A 112 -2.94 3.86 -23.84
CA LEU A 112 -3.47 2.71 -23.13
C LEU A 112 -4.99 2.82 -22.97
N ALA A 113 -5.44 3.93 -22.38
CA ALA A 113 -6.85 4.28 -22.20
C ALA A 113 -6.98 5.78 -21.87
N GLU A 114 -8.10 6.42 -22.17
CA GLU A 114 -8.29 7.87 -21.90
C GLU A 114 -8.36 8.19 -20.40
N ASP A 115 -8.76 7.24 -19.56
CA ASP A 115 -9.05 7.39 -18.14
C ASP A 115 -7.88 7.03 -17.21
N CYS A 116 -6.76 6.54 -17.74
CA CYS A 116 -5.60 6.12 -16.95
C CYS A 116 -4.56 7.24 -16.70
N SER A 117 -4.90 8.50 -16.97
CA SER A 117 -4.00 9.64 -16.76
C SER A 117 -3.96 10.11 -15.31
N LEU A 118 -2.74 10.30 -14.80
CA LEU A 118 -2.50 10.93 -13.49
C LEU A 118 -2.99 12.39 -13.41
N THR A 119 -3.22 13.05 -14.54
CA THR A 119 -3.72 14.42 -14.59
C THR A 119 -5.25 14.50 -14.70
N GLN A 120 -5.89 13.40 -15.14
CA GLN A 120 -7.32 13.37 -15.37
C GLN A 120 -8.12 13.36 -14.07
N LEU A 121 -7.72 12.54 -13.08
CA LEU A 121 -8.43 12.49 -11.80
C LEU A 121 -8.41 13.86 -11.06
N PRO A 122 -7.27 14.57 -10.91
CA PRO A 122 -7.28 15.94 -10.39
C PRO A 122 -8.20 16.89 -11.16
N ASN A 123 -8.25 16.79 -12.50
CA ASN A 123 -9.14 17.61 -13.33
C ASN A 123 -10.63 17.29 -13.05
N ILE A 124 -10.99 16.02 -12.93
CA ILE A 124 -12.35 15.59 -12.55
C ILE A 124 -12.72 16.15 -11.18
N LEU A 125 -11.83 16.04 -10.19
CA LEU A 125 -12.09 16.56 -8.83
C LEU A 125 -12.26 18.08 -8.80
N ALA A 126 -11.45 18.82 -9.56
CA ALA A 126 -11.59 20.26 -9.71
C ALA A 126 -12.93 20.61 -10.37
N ARG A 127 -13.33 19.90 -11.44
CA ARG A 127 -14.63 20.08 -12.10
C ARG A 127 -15.81 19.79 -11.17
N LEU A 128 -15.71 18.74 -10.36
CA LEU A 128 -16.73 18.38 -9.37
C LEU A 128 -16.92 19.44 -8.29
N ARG A 129 -15.88 20.23 -7.98
CA ARG A 129 -15.92 21.31 -6.99
C ARG A 129 -16.05 22.72 -7.56
N ALA A 130 -16.08 22.86 -8.89
CA ALA A 130 -16.36 24.12 -9.56
C ALA A 130 -17.71 24.73 -9.10
N PRO A 131 -17.96 26.04 -9.28
CA PRO A 131 -19.19 26.69 -8.81
C PRO A 131 -20.49 26.02 -9.28
N ASP A 132 -20.49 25.45 -10.49
CA ASP A 132 -21.59 24.71 -11.12
C ASP A 132 -21.42 23.17 -11.00
N GLY A 133 -20.46 22.71 -10.19
CA GLY A 133 -20.17 21.30 -9.94
C GLY A 133 -21.12 20.64 -8.94
N CYS A 134 -20.72 19.46 -8.45
CA CYS A 134 -21.50 18.66 -7.51
C CYS A 134 -21.62 19.37 -6.14
N PRO A 135 -22.84 19.71 -5.66
CA PRO A 135 -23.01 20.41 -4.37
C PRO A 135 -22.39 19.65 -3.19
N ARG A 136 -22.59 18.33 -3.15
CA ARG A 136 -22.06 17.49 -2.07
C ARG A 136 -20.53 17.50 -2.02
N ASN A 137 -19.89 17.49 -3.18
CA ASN A 137 -18.44 17.57 -3.28
C ASN A 137 -17.92 18.95 -2.87
N ARG A 138 -18.66 20.03 -3.16
CA ARG A 138 -18.29 21.40 -2.74
C ARG A 138 -18.36 21.61 -1.22
N GLU A 139 -19.33 20.98 -0.56
CA GLU A 139 -19.51 21.06 0.90
C GLU A 139 -18.40 20.38 1.70
N LYS A 140 -17.68 19.42 1.09
CA LYS A 140 -16.57 18.72 1.75
C LYS A 140 -15.46 19.70 2.15
N ASN A 141 -14.88 19.49 3.33
CA ASN A 141 -13.73 20.21 3.88
C ASN A 141 -12.70 19.21 4.44
N LEU A 142 -11.54 19.70 4.88
CA LEU A 142 -10.47 18.82 5.36
C LEU A 142 -10.90 18.00 6.58
N GLU A 143 -11.68 18.60 7.47
CA GLU A 143 -12.16 17.98 8.70
C GLU A 143 -13.14 16.84 8.43
N SER A 144 -14.03 16.99 7.45
CA SER A 144 -15.00 15.97 7.07
C SER A 144 -14.37 14.82 6.28
N GLN A 145 -13.26 15.06 5.59
CA GLN A 145 -12.53 14.00 4.86
C GLN A 145 -11.73 13.07 5.76
N ARG A 146 -11.53 13.40 7.05
CA ARG A 146 -10.77 12.53 7.99
C ARG A 146 -11.37 11.13 8.11
N PHE A 147 -12.70 11.03 8.18
CA PHE A 147 -13.39 9.75 8.28
C PHE A 147 -13.18 8.91 7.03
N HIS A 148 -13.39 9.50 5.85
CA HIS A 148 -13.22 8.81 4.57
C HIS A 148 -11.80 8.28 4.39
N VAL A 149 -10.77 9.12 4.59
CA VAL A 149 -9.37 8.66 4.51
C VAL A 149 -9.08 7.51 5.49
N ALA A 150 -9.64 7.55 6.70
CA ALA A 150 -9.46 6.45 7.63
C ALA A 150 -10.18 5.17 7.18
N SER A 151 -11.38 5.29 6.61
CA SER A 151 -12.15 4.17 6.05
C SER A 151 -11.38 3.49 4.92
N GLU A 152 -10.98 4.24 3.88
CA GLU A 152 -10.31 3.65 2.71
C GLU A 152 -8.98 2.97 3.11
N VAL A 153 -8.27 3.51 4.11
CA VAL A 153 -7.06 2.85 4.63
C VAL A 153 -7.39 1.49 5.23
N HIS A 154 -8.52 1.35 5.93
CA HIS A 154 -8.95 0.07 6.47
C HIS A 154 -9.43 -0.89 5.39
N GLU A 155 -10.13 -0.42 4.37
CA GLU A 155 -10.57 -1.21 3.23
C GLU A 155 -9.38 -1.71 2.37
N VAL A 156 -8.37 -0.86 2.13
CA VAL A 156 -7.10 -1.29 1.52
C VAL A 156 -6.42 -2.39 2.34
N ILE A 157 -6.38 -2.27 3.67
CA ILE A 157 -5.76 -3.32 4.49
C ILE A 157 -6.60 -4.61 4.44
N GLU A 158 -7.93 -4.51 4.45
CA GLU A 158 -8.79 -5.69 4.30
C GLU A 158 -8.56 -6.40 2.96
N ALA A 159 -8.45 -5.67 1.85
CA ALA A 159 -8.13 -6.24 0.56
C ALA A 159 -6.77 -6.98 0.55
N ILE A 160 -5.75 -6.42 1.21
CA ILE A 160 -4.44 -7.08 1.38
C ILE A 160 -4.57 -8.36 2.21
N ASP A 161 -5.28 -8.31 3.34
CA ASP A 161 -5.47 -9.44 4.26
C ASP A 161 -6.25 -10.60 3.60
N LEU A 162 -7.18 -10.27 2.70
CA LEU A 162 -7.96 -11.22 1.93
C LEU A 162 -7.26 -11.70 0.65
N GLN A 163 -6.12 -11.11 0.29
CA GLN A 163 -5.42 -11.34 -0.99
C GLN A 163 -6.34 -11.13 -2.20
N ASP A 164 -7.21 -10.13 -2.12
CA ASP A 164 -8.17 -9.77 -3.16
C ASP A 164 -7.58 -8.63 -4.02
N ASP A 165 -6.89 -9.01 -5.10
CA ASP A 165 -6.22 -8.06 -5.99
C ASP A 165 -7.21 -7.14 -6.74
N GLU A 166 -8.43 -7.60 -7.02
CA GLU A 166 -9.46 -6.81 -7.70
C GLU A 166 -9.96 -5.71 -6.76
N ASN A 167 -10.34 -6.08 -5.53
CA ASN A 167 -10.74 -5.10 -4.53
C ASN A 167 -9.58 -4.17 -4.17
N LEU A 168 -8.34 -4.68 -4.08
CA LEU A 168 -7.18 -3.85 -3.77
C LEU A 168 -6.98 -2.71 -4.79
N VAL A 169 -7.24 -2.94 -6.07
CA VAL A 169 -7.16 -1.89 -7.10
C VAL A 169 -8.23 -0.82 -6.88
N GLU A 170 -9.46 -1.22 -6.55
CA GLU A 170 -10.57 -0.31 -6.25
C GLU A 170 -10.25 0.58 -5.04
N GLU A 171 -9.90 -0.03 -3.91
CA GLU A 171 -9.64 0.69 -2.65
C GLU A 171 -8.40 1.60 -2.73
N LEU A 172 -7.37 1.20 -3.49
CA LEU A 172 -6.23 2.09 -3.79
C LEU A 172 -6.66 3.31 -4.60
N GLY A 173 -7.62 3.13 -5.51
CA GLY A 173 -8.25 4.20 -6.27
C GLY A 173 -8.99 5.18 -5.36
N ASP A 174 -9.80 4.69 -4.44
CA ASP A 174 -10.57 5.52 -3.51
C ASP A 174 -9.69 6.24 -2.49
N LEU A 175 -8.65 5.58 -1.98
CA LEU A 175 -7.64 6.23 -1.15
C LEU A 175 -6.91 7.35 -1.92
N LEU A 176 -6.51 7.09 -3.18
CA LEU A 176 -5.86 8.10 -4.02
C LEU A 176 -6.81 9.27 -4.32
N MET A 177 -8.07 9.00 -4.64
CA MET A 177 -9.10 10.01 -4.85
C MET A 177 -9.21 10.90 -3.61
N ASN A 178 -9.36 10.33 -2.41
CA ASN A 178 -9.49 11.08 -1.16
C ASN A 178 -8.25 11.94 -0.88
N VAL A 179 -7.03 11.44 -1.17
CA VAL A 179 -5.79 12.22 -1.06
C VAL A 179 -5.80 13.42 -2.02
N LEU A 180 -6.14 13.21 -3.29
CA LEU A 180 -6.23 14.30 -4.28
C LEU A 180 -7.35 15.29 -3.94
N PHE A 181 -8.43 14.83 -3.33
CA PHE A 181 -9.53 15.67 -2.85
C PHE A 181 -9.06 16.64 -1.75
N LEU A 182 -8.28 16.15 -0.78
CA LEU A 182 -7.65 16.99 0.25
C LEU A 182 -6.70 18.02 -0.36
N ILE A 183 -5.95 17.63 -1.39
CA ILE A 183 -5.03 18.52 -2.11
C ILE A 183 -5.79 19.63 -2.82
N ASN A 184 -6.89 19.29 -3.49
CA ASN A 184 -7.73 20.29 -4.16
C ASN A 184 -8.37 21.28 -3.16
N ILE A 185 -8.86 20.79 -2.01
CA ILE A 185 -9.35 21.68 -0.92
C ILE A 185 -8.22 22.57 -0.39
N GLY A 186 -7.02 22.03 -0.20
CA GLY A 186 -5.85 22.80 0.24
C GLY A 186 -5.47 23.90 -0.75
N TYR A 187 -5.59 23.63 -2.05
CA TYR A 187 -5.40 24.62 -3.11
C TYR A 187 -6.44 25.72 -3.08
N GLU A 188 -7.74 25.37 -3.00
CA GLU A 188 -8.84 26.34 -2.91
C GLU A 188 -8.72 27.26 -1.69
N GLN A 189 -8.13 26.77 -0.61
CA GLN A 189 -7.85 27.54 0.62
C GLN A 189 -6.53 28.33 0.57
N GLY A 190 -5.78 28.29 -0.53
CA GLY A 190 -4.49 28.98 -0.67
C GLY A 190 -3.38 28.43 0.25
N ARG A 191 -3.47 27.15 0.64
CA ARG A 191 -2.56 26.55 1.64
C ARG A 191 -1.36 25.84 1.00
N PHE A 192 -1.60 25.04 -0.03
CA PHE A 192 -0.59 24.27 -0.75
C PHE A 192 -1.17 23.71 -2.06
N HIS A 193 -0.28 23.31 -2.97
CA HIS A 193 -0.62 22.70 -4.26
C HIS A 193 -0.18 21.22 -4.32
N LEU A 194 -0.66 20.49 -5.32
CA LEU A 194 -0.20 19.13 -5.62
C LEU A 194 1.33 19.05 -5.75
N ASN A 195 1.94 20.04 -6.41
CA ASN A 195 3.38 20.10 -6.62
C ASN A 195 4.17 20.24 -5.30
N ASP A 196 3.61 20.87 -4.27
CA ASP A 196 4.26 20.97 -2.96
C ASP A 196 4.31 19.61 -2.27
N VAL A 197 3.22 18.84 -2.38
CA VAL A 197 3.11 17.48 -1.84
C VAL A 197 4.10 16.56 -2.56
N LEU A 198 4.07 16.53 -3.89
CA LEU A 198 4.96 15.72 -4.74
C LEU A 198 6.44 16.07 -4.50
N SER A 199 6.78 17.36 -4.49
CA SER A 199 8.14 17.82 -4.24
C SER A 199 8.59 17.53 -2.80
N GLY A 200 7.67 17.58 -1.85
CA GLY A 200 7.92 17.27 -0.45
C GLY A 200 8.27 15.80 -0.24
N ILE A 201 7.45 14.88 -0.77
CA ILE A 201 7.68 13.44 -0.65
C ILE A 201 8.88 12.99 -1.48
N SER A 202 9.05 13.47 -2.72
CA SER A 202 10.16 13.08 -3.59
C SER A 202 11.51 13.47 -3.01
N ARG A 203 11.68 14.72 -2.58
CA ARG A 203 12.92 15.17 -1.92
C ARG A 203 13.20 14.41 -0.63
N LYS A 204 12.14 14.08 0.14
CA LYS A 204 12.28 13.28 1.37
C LYS A 204 12.74 11.86 1.06
N MET A 205 12.18 11.21 0.04
CA MET A 205 12.57 9.87 -0.37
C MET A 205 14.01 9.84 -0.88
N ILE A 206 14.40 10.75 -1.78
CA ILE A 206 15.78 10.84 -2.28
C ILE A 206 16.76 11.06 -1.13
N ARG A 207 16.51 12.05 -0.27
CA ARG A 207 17.39 12.38 0.86
C ARG A 207 17.56 11.23 1.85
N ARG A 208 16.51 10.43 2.09
CA ARG A 208 16.54 9.33 3.07
C ARG A 208 17.07 8.01 2.49
N HIS A 209 17.38 7.97 1.20
CA HIS A 209 18.01 6.82 0.55
C HIS A 209 19.33 7.22 -0.12
N PRO A 210 20.30 7.76 0.64
CA PRO A 210 21.61 8.12 0.08
C PRO A 210 22.39 6.91 -0.44
N HIS A 211 21.97 5.69 -0.09
CA HIS A 211 22.52 4.45 -0.62
C HIS A 211 21.97 4.03 -1.97
N VAL A 212 20.85 4.63 -2.40
CA VAL A 212 20.29 4.45 -3.74
C VAL A 212 20.61 5.64 -4.63
N PHE A 213 20.55 6.86 -4.10
CA PHE A 213 20.64 8.11 -4.88
C PHE A 213 21.91 8.93 -4.61
N GLY A 214 22.85 8.40 -3.82
CA GLY A 214 24.13 9.02 -3.53
C GLY A 214 25.25 7.98 -3.47
N ASP A 215 26.35 8.31 -2.80
CA ASP A 215 27.57 7.47 -2.81
C ASP A 215 27.66 6.48 -1.63
N LEU A 216 26.71 6.51 -0.70
CA LEU A 216 26.79 5.72 0.53
C LEU A 216 26.55 4.23 0.23
N GLN A 217 27.56 3.38 0.45
CA GLN A 217 27.37 1.93 0.29
C GLN A 217 26.91 1.32 1.62
N LEU A 218 25.77 0.61 1.60
CA LEU A 218 25.23 -0.13 2.74
C LEU A 218 25.05 -1.60 2.36
N ALA A 219 25.41 -2.51 3.27
CA ALA A 219 25.46 -3.94 2.99
C ALA A 219 24.15 -4.69 3.31
N ASP A 220 23.33 -4.15 4.23
CA ASP A 220 22.15 -4.83 4.76
C ASP A 220 21.02 -3.87 5.15
N SER A 221 19.83 -4.44 5.37
CA SER A 221 18.61 -3.71 5.73
C SER A 221 18.71 -3.00 7.10
N ASP A 222 19.41 -3.60 8.07
CA ASP A 222 19.53 -3.02 9.42
C ASP A 222 20.38 -1.74 9.40
N SER A 223 21.42 -1.73 8.57
CA SER A 223 22.25 -0.57 8.28
C SER A 223 21.41 0.53 7.59
N VAL A 224 20.53 0.16 6.66
CA VAL A 224 19.58 1.10 6.01
C VAL A 224 18.64 1.73 7.04
N LEU A 225 18.05 0.93 7.93
CA LEU A 225 17.16 1.43 8.98
C LEU A 225 17.86 2.39 9.95
N THR A 226 19.11 2.09 10.29
CA THR A 226 19.94 2.93 11.17
C THR A 226 20.19 4.30 10.53
N ILE A 227 20.65 4.34 9.28
CA ILE A 227 20.88 5.58 8.53
C ILE A 227 19.58 6.36 8.35
N TRP A 228 18.48 5.68 8.04
CA TRP A 228 17.18 6.32 7.87
C TRP A 228 16.72 7.06 9.14
N GLU A 229 16.88 6.45 10.31
CA GLU A 229 16.54 7.06 11.59
C GLU A 229 17.48 8.23 11.93
N GLN A 230 18.78 8.12 11.64
CA GLN A 230 19.74 9.22 11.81
C GLN A 230 19.37 10.44 10.95
N ILE A 231 19.07 10.23 9.66
CA ILE A 231 18.64 11.30 8.75
C ILE A 231 17.33 11.92 9.26
N LYS A 232 16.38 11.09 9.67
CA LYS A 232 15.11 11.57 10.25
C LYS A 232 15.36 12.45 11.48
N GLN A 233 16.24 12.05 12.40
CA GLN A 233 16.59 12.87 13.57
C GLN A 233 17.24 14.20 13.19
N ALA A 234 18.17 14.20 12.23
CA ALA A 234 18.81 15.42 11.73
C ALA A 234 17.77 16.40 11.14
N GLU A 235 16.80 15.91 10.35
CA GLU A 235 15.74 16.74 9.78
C GLU A 235 14.88 17.46 10.83
N TYR A 236 14.60 16.81 11.97
CA TYR A 236 13.87 17.46 13.07
C TYR A 236 14.70 18.58 13.70
N ARG A 237 16.00 18.33 13.94
CA ARG A 237 16.93 19.33 14.49
C ARG A 237 17.01 20.57 13.59
N THR A 238 17.13 20.39 12.27
CA THR A 238 17.16 21.50 11.31
C THR A 238 15.86 22.32 11.31
N LYS A 239 14.71 21.70 11.61
CA LYS A 239 13.41 22.39 11.74
C LYS A 239 13.19 23.05 13.10
N GLY A 240 14.22 23.13 13.95
CA GLY A 240 14.12 23.68 15.30
C GLY A 240 13.23 22.86 16.24
N LYS A 241 12.91 21.61 15.88
CA LYS A 241 12.07 20.72 16.67
C LYS A 241 12.95 19.70 17.39
N LYS A 242 12.88 19.66 18.73
CA LYS A 242 13.38 18.52 19.49
C LYS A 242 12.37 17.39 19.37
N ARG A 243 12.81 16.22 18.94
CA ARG A 243 11.96 15.04 18.84
C ARG A 243 11.86 14.40 20.22
N SER A 244 10.67 14.37 20.81
CA SER A 244 10.34 13.46 21.91
C SER A 244 10.51 12.02 21.44
N SER A 245 10.83 11.08 22.34
CA SER A 245 10.93 9.65 22.01
C SER A 245 9.69 9.13 21.27
N LEU A 246 8.52 9.69 21.55
CA LEU A 246 7.24 9.28 20.95
C LEU A 246 6.76 10.18 19.78
N ASP A 247 7.50 11.24 19.40
CA ASP A 247 7.05 12.20 18.38
C ASP A 247 6.88 11.59 16.98
N GLY A 248 5.70 11.75 16.40
CA GLY A 248 5.34 11.19 15.10
C GLY A 248 4.80 9.75 15.18
N ILE A 249 4.35 9.29 16.35
CA ILE A 249 3.33 8.24 16.45
C ILE A 249 1.98 8.96 16.36
N ALA A 250 1.15 8.62 15.38
CA ALA A 250 -0.13 9.28 15.22
C ALA A 250 -1.08 8.82 16.33
N LYS A 251 -1.77 9.78 16.97
CA LYS A 251 -2.73 9.50 18.06
C LYS A 251 -3.94 8.68 17.59
N GLY A 252 -4.24 8.71 16.29
CA GLY A 252 -5.34 7.97 15.68
C GLY A 252 -4.97 6.55 15.22
N LEU A 253 -3.78 6.06 15.54
CA LEU A 253 -3.45 4.66 15.27
C LEU A 253 -4.32 3.73 16.13
N PRO A 254 -4.64 2.51 15.63
CA PRO A 254 -5.20 1.46 16.47
C PRO A 254 -4.35 1.25 17.73
N ALA A 255 -5.00 0.90 18.82
CA ALA A 255 -4.37 0.91 20.15
C ALA A 255 -3.16 -0.05 20.24
N LEU A 256 -3.26 -1.27 19.66
CA LEU A 256 -2.18 -2.24 19.71
C LEU A 256 -0.98 -1.79 18.84
N GLU A 257 -1.25 -1.24 17.66
CA GLU A 257 -0.21 -0.67 16.79
C GLU A 257 0.47 0.55 17.42
N GLY A 258 -0.31 1.42 18.06
CA GLY A 258 0.19 2.54 18.85
C GLY A 258 1.13 2.09 19.97
N ALA A 259 0.70 1.10 20.76
CA ALA A 259 1.51 0.50 21.83
C ALA A 259 2.81 -0.10 21.28
N ARG A 260 2.74 -0.91 20.21
CA ARG A 260 3.89 -1.55 19.56
C ARG A 260 4.93 -0.54 19.10
N LEU A 261 4.49 0.55 18.46
CA LEU A 261 5.39 1.63 18.02
C LEU A 261 6.00 2.39 19.20
N MET A 262 5.23 2.64 20.27
CA MET A 262 5.75 3.28 21.48
C MET A 262 6.82 2.42 22.13
N GLN A 263 6.54 1.13 22.35
CA GLN A 263 7.49 0.16 22.90
C GLN A 263 8.77 0.06 22.06
N SER A 264 8.63 -0.05 20.73
CA SER A 264 9.78 -0.09 19.81
C SER A 264 10.68 1.14 19.96
N ARG A 265 10.10 2.33 20.13
CA ARG A 265 10.88 3.57 20.29
C ARG A 265 11.54 3.70 21.65
N ILE A 266 10.87 3.29 22.71
CA ILE A 266 11.44 3.28 24.05
C ILE A 266 12.63 2.31 24.10
N ARG A 267 12.49 1.10 23.53
CA ARG A 267 13.59 0.14 23.37
C ARG A 267 14.76 0.72 22.57
N LYS A 268 14.48 1.38 21.44
CA LYS A 268 15.51 2.06 20.63
C LYS A 268 16.22 3.21 21.36
N ALA A 269 15.58 3.82 22.35
CA ALA A 269 16.19 4.82 23.22
C ALA A 269 17.00 4.19 24.36
N GLY A 270 17.09 2.86 24.44
CA GLY A 270 17.82 2.12 25.47
C GLY A 270 17.04 1.93 26.77
N ALA A 271 15.72 2.19 26.76
CA ALA A 271 14.86 2.04 27.93
C ALA A 271 13.95 0.82 27.80
N ASP A 272 13.54 0.29 28.95
CA ASP A 272 12.58 -0.81 29.01
C ASP A 272 11.14 -0.26 29.04
N PRO A 273 10.32 -0.52 28.01
CA PRO A 273 8.95 -0.03 27.96
C PRO A 273 8.06 -0.57 29.08
N ASP A 274 8.31 -1.77 29.59
CA ASP A 274 7.45 -2.41 30.58
C ASP A 274 7.73 -1.88 31.98
N VAL A 275 9.01 -1.61 32.28
CA VAL A 275 9.40 -0.88 33.50
C VAL A 275 8.69 0.46 33.58
N HIS A 276 8.63 1.21 32.47
CA HIS A 276 7.91 2.48 32.44
C HIS A 276 6.39 2.32 32.57
N ALA A 277 5.79 1.33 31.92
CA ALA A 277 4.34 1.10 31.97
C ALA A 277 3.84 0.78 33.40
N VAL A 278 4.62 0.04 34.19
CA VAL A 278 4.29 -0.32 35.59
C VAL A 278 4.32 0.89 36.53
N THR A 279 5.06 1.95 36.18
CA THR A 279 5.16 3.17 37.01
C THR A 279 3.97 4.13 36.85
N ILE A 280 3.10 3.91 35.86
CA ILE A 280 1.93 4.73 35.62
C ILE A 280 0.87 4.41 36.68
N LYS A 281 0.65 5.34 37.62
CA LYS A 281 -0.43 5.31 38.60
C LYS A 281 -1.13 6.66 38.59
N GLU A 282 -2.37 6.71 38.12
CA GLU A 282 -3.12 7.97 38.03
C GLU A 282 -3.89 8.31 39.31
N SER A 283 -4.16 7.34 40.20
CA SER A 283 -4.90 7.58 41.43
C SER A 283 -4.53 6.61 42.57
N ALA A 284 -5.01 6.92 43.78
CA ALA A 284 -4.88 6.06 44.97
C ALA A 284 -5.87 4.88 44.97
N GLU A 285 -6.90 4.93 44.12
CA GLU A 285 -7.90 3.86 43.99
C GLU A 285 -7.54 2.91 42.84
N PRO A 286 -7.87 1.61 42.93
CA PRO A 286 -7.65 0.68 41.83
C PRO A 286 -8.48 1.08 40.60
N ASP A 287 -7.82 1.26 39.45
CA ASP A 287 -8.45 1.46 38.15
C ASP A 287 -8.36 0.14 37.34
N PRO A 288 -9.48 -0.60 37.20
CA PRO A 288 -9.49 -1.86 36.44
C PRO A 288 -9.20 -1.68 34.94
N GLU A 289 -9.57 -0.54 34.35
CA GLU A 289 -9.33 -0.27 32.92
C GLU A 289 -7.84 -0.02 32.67
N LEU A 290 -7.20 0.77 33.54
CA LEU A 290 -5.74 0.95 33.51
C LEU A 290 -5.00 -0.39 33.70
N GLY A 291 -5.46 -1.23 34.64
CA GLY A 291 -4.90 -2.55 34.86
C GLY A 291 -5.03 -3.48 33.64
N LEU A 292 -6.18 -3.43 32.94
CA LEU A 292 -6.35 -4.14 31.66
C LEU A 292 -5.43 -3.58 30.58
N GLY A 293 -5.31 -2.25 30.48
CA GLY A 293 -4.41 -1.57 29.55
C GLY A 293 -2.95 -1.99 29.73
N GLN A 294 -2.48 -2.08 30.98
CA GLN A 294 -1.12 -2.57 31.29
C GLN A 294 -0.92 -4.04 30.88
N ARG A 295 -1.93 -4.90 31.04
CA ARG A 295 -1.87 -6.30 30.57
C ARG A 295 -1.84 -6.40 29.05
N LEU A 296 -2.67 -5.61 28.35
CA LEU A 296 -2.64 -5.54 26.89
C LEU A 296 -1.29 -5.01 26.39
N TRP A 297 -0.71 -4.03 27.08
CA TRP A 297 0.64 -3.54 26.79
C TRP A 297 1.69 -4.66 26.90
N SER A 298 1.68 -5.45 27.97
CA SER A 298 2.60 -6.60 28.10
C SER A 298 2.40 -7.66 27.00
N LEU A 299 1.15 -7.94 26.61
CA LEU A 299 0.88 -8.86 25.50
C LEU A 299 1.41 -8.32 24.16
N VAL A 300 1.37 -7.00 23.94
CA VAL A 300 1.99 -6.37 22.77
C VAL A 300 3.52 -6.52 22.79
N ALA A 301 4.15 -6.45 23.97
CA ALA A 301 5.58 -6.68 24.12
C ALA A 301 5.95 -8.13 23.79
N GLU A 302 5.23 -9.10 24.36
CA GLU A 302 5.40 -10.54 24.11
C GLU A 302 5.24 -10.87 22.62
N ALA A 303 4.18 -10.37 21.97
CA ALA A 303 3.97 -10.56 20.54
C ALA A 303 5.13 -9.99 19.72
N SER A 304 5.61 -8.80 20.07
CA SER A 304 6.74 -8.16 19.37
C SER A 304 8.04 -8.95 19.51
N GLU A 305 8.32 -9.53 20.68
CA GLU A 305 9.49 -10.38 20.94
C GLU A 305 9.42 -11.69 20.16
N ALA A 306 8.21 -12.23 19.97
CA ALA A 306 7.96 -13.38 19.11
C ALA A 306 7.99 -13.04 17.60
N GLY A 307 8.24 -11.77 17.23
CA GLY A 307 8.27 -11.32 15.84
C GLY A 307 6.89 -11.19 15.19
N LEU A 308 5.82 -11.14 16.00
CA LEU A 308 4.44 -11.03 15.55
C LEU A 308 3.96 -9.57 15.60
N ASN A 309 3.08 -9.18 14.67
CA ASN A 309 2.33 -7.92 14.78
C ASN A 309 1.01 -8.17 15.54
N PRO A 310 0.84 -7.67 16.77
CA PRO A 310 -0.37 -7.89 17.58
C PRO A 310 -1.65 -7.34 16.95
N GLU A 311 -1.58 -6.22 16.22
CA GLU A 311 -2.75 -5.65 15.54
C GLU A 311 -3.23 -6.60 14.43
N ASP A 312 -2.31 -7.07 13.58
CA ASP A 312 -2.61 -8.01 12.49
C ASP A 312 -3.09 -9.37 13.04
N ALA A 313 -2.49 -9.84 14.14
CA ALA A 313 -2.87 -11.08 14.79
C ALA A 313 -4.33 -11.05 15.29
N LEU A 314 -4.72 -9.98 16.00
CA LEU A 314 -6.09 -9.83 16.48
C LEU A 314 -7.08 -9.63 15.33
N ARG A 315 -6.68 -8.88 14.28
CA ARG A 315 -7.50 -8.68 13.09
C ARG A 315 -7.79 -9.99 12.37
N ARG A 316 -6.76 -10.80 12.14
CA ARG A 316 -6.89 -12.13 11.55
C ARG A 316 -7.81 -13.02 12.39
N PHE A 317 -7.66 -12.99 13.72
CA PHE A 317 -8.55 -13.72 14.62
C PHE A 317 -10.01 -13.26 14.51
N ASN A 318 -10.25 -11.95 14.50
CA ASN A 318 -11.61 -11.39 14.38
C ASN A 318 -12.28 -11.79 13.06
N LEU A 319 -11.53 -11.83 11.95
CA LEU A 319 -12.03 -12.32 10.66
C LEU A 319 -12.48 -13.78 10.77
N LEU A 320 -11.62 -14.65 11.30
CA LEU A 320 -11.93 -16.07 11.48
C LEU A 320 -13.11 -16.28 12.44
N TYR A 321 -13.19 -15.49 13.50
CA TYR A 321 -14.30 -15.53 14.46
C TYR A 321 -15.63 -15.14 13.79
N ARG A 322 -15.66 -14.06 12.99
CA ARG A 322 -16.85 -13.66 12.22
C ARG A 322 -17.30 -14.78 11.29
N GLN A 323 -16.39 -15.36 10.53
CA GLN A 323 -16.68 -16.50 9.65
C GLN A 323 -17.23 -17.71 10.43
N SER A 324 -16.70 -17.97 11.62
CA SER A 324 -17.17 -19.08 12.47
C SER A 324 -18.61 -18.91 12.97
N VAL A 325 -19.09 -17.66 13.09
CA VAL A 325 -20.43 -17.32 13.59
C VAL A 325 -21.43 -17.07 12.45
N GLN A 326 -20.98 -16.62 11.28
CA GLN A 326 -21.82 -16.27 10.13
C GLN A 326 -21.99 -17.39 9.08
N GLY A 327 -21.35 -18.54 9.27
CA GLY A 327 -21.51 -19.69 8.37
C GLY A 327 -22.96 -20.21 8.33
N PRO A 328 -23.44 -20.72 7.18
CA PRO A 328 -24.86 -20.98 6.92
C PRO A 328 -25.54 -22.07 7.77
N ASP A 329 -24.87 -22.65 8.78
CA ASP A 329 -25.38 -23.84 9.47
C ASP A 329 -24.90 -23.97 10.94
N ARG A 330 -24.85 -22.88 11.70
CA ARG A 330 -24.50 -22.95 13.14
C ARG A 330 -25.34 -22.00 13.99
N ASP A 331 -26.31 -22.57 14.70
CA ASP A 331 -26.86 -21.94 15.90
C ASP A 331 -25.71 -21.65 16.86
N LEU A 332 -25.55 -20.39 17.27
CA LEU A 332 -24.70 -20.02 18.40
C LEU A 332 -25.11 -20.92 19.57
N PRO A 333 -24.18 -21.65 20.23
CA PRO A 333 -24.55 -22.52 21.34
C PRO A 333 -25.27 -21.67 22.39
N CYS A 334 -26.58 -21.88 22.51
CA CYS A 334 -27.40 -21.21 23.51
C CYS A 334 -26.84 -21.59 24.89
N HIS A 335 -26.75 -20.61 25.78
CA HIS A 335 -26.20 -20.81 27.12
C HIS A 335 -26.86 -22.01 27.81
N ALA A 336 -26.14 -23.13 27.89
CA ALA A 336 -26.51 -24.22 28.79
C ALA A 336 -26.39 -23.71 30.24
N ASP A 337 -27.50 -23.79 30.94
CA ASP A 337 -27.79 -23.41 32.33
C ASP A 337 -26.60 -23.20 33.27
N LYS A 338 -26.39 -21.93 33.66
CA LYS A 338 -25.63 -21.57 34.88
C LYS A 338 -26.47 -21.77 36.16
N HIS A 339 -27.22 -22.85 36.25
CA HIS A 339 -27.93 -23.22 37.49
C HIS A 339 -28.01 -24.75 37.62
N THR A 340 -26.92 -25.39 38.02
CA THR A 340 -26.92 -26.59 38.89
C THR A 340 -25.49 -27.10 39.09
N ASN A 341 -24.69 -26.39 39.90
CA ASN A 341 -23.73 -27.11 40.76
C ASN A 341 -23.30 -26.23 41.94
N LYS A 342 -24.23 -26.04 42.87
CA LYS A 342 -23.95 -25.52 44.22
C LYS A 342 -24.63 -26.39 45.26
N ALA A 343 -24.44 -27.71 45.16
CA ALA A 343 -24.88 -28.68 46.18
C ALA A 343 -24.17 -30.04 45.99
N ALA A 344 -22.84 -30.07 46.03
CA ALA A 344 -22.09 -31.32 46.19
C ALA A 344 -20.74 -31.06 46.88
N SER A 345 -20.79 -30.38 48.03
CA SER A 345 -19.67 -30.36 48.98
C SER A 345 -20.21 -30.17 50.39
N ARG A 346 -20.74 -31.24 50.98
CA ARG A 346 -20.83 -31.48 52.44
C ARG A 346 -21.57 -32.79 52.71
N GLY A 347 -20.89 -33.70 53.42
CA GLY A 347 -21.54 -34.63 54.34
C GLY A 347 -21.85 -36.02 53.82
N GLU A 348 -20.89 -36.91 54.02
CA GLU A 348 -21.01 -38.33 54.40
C GLU A 348 -22.43 -38.87 54.68
N THR A 349 -22.75 -40.03 54.10
CA THR A 349 -23.04 -41.29 54.84
C THR A 349 -23.40 -42.42 53.85
N MET A 350 -22.70 -43.55 53.97
CA MET A 350 -23.14 -44.82 53.37
C MET A 350 -24.43 -45.31 54.06
N PRO A 351 -25.26 -46.11 53.37
CA PRO A 351 -25.25 -47.53 53.73
C PRO A 351 -25.26 -48.51 52.55
N SER A 352 -24.59 -49.62 52.83
CA SER A 352 -24.54 -50.91 52.16
C SER A 352 -25.89 -51.45 51.72
N SER A 353 -25.91 -52.03 50.52
CA SER A 353 -26.99 -52.82 49.93
C SER A 353 -27.41 -53.99 50.81
N ASP A 354 -28.72 -54.18 50.87
CA ASP A 354 -29.39 -55.26 51.58
C ASP A 354 -29.30 -56.60 50.84
N GLN A 355 -29.47 -57.64 51.63
CA GLN A 355 -29.44 -59.06 51.32
C GLN A 355 -30.31 -59.45 50.11
N ASP A 356 -29.81 -60.33 49.24
CA ASP A 356 -30.48 -61.64 49.10
C ASP A 356 -29.56 -62.72 48.50
N GLN A 357 -29.29 -63.74 49.31
CA GLN A 357 -28.67 -65.00 48.92
C GLN A 357 -29.79 -65.95 48.47
N ARG A 358 -29.85 -66.34 47.19
CA ARG A 358 -30.31 -67.69 46.79
C ARG A 358 -29.55 -68.23 45.57
N ASN A 359 -28.43 -68.88 45.90
CA ASN A 359 -28.16 -70.29 45.57
C ASN A 359 -28.57 -70.78 44.17
N ARG A 360 -27.59 -70.99 43.26
CA ARG A 360 -27.09 -72.33 42.84
C ARG A 360 -26.36 -72.29 41.49
N ASN A 361 -25.14 -72.82 41.55
CA ASN A 361 -24.52 -73.77 40.61
C ASN A 361 -24.36 -73.43 39.13
N SER A 362 -23.08 -73.23 38.78
CA SER A 362 -22.28 -74.10 37.90
C SER A 362 -22.36 -73.94 36.38
N VAL A 363 -21.16 -74.13 35.80
CA VAL A 363 -20.84 -74.54 34.42
C VAL A 363 -20.75 -73.36 33.44
N GLU A 364 -19.52 -72.95 33.09
CA GLU A 364 -18.87 -73.16 31.76
C GLU A 364 -19.78 -72.70 30.59
N HIS A 365 -19.36 -71.87 29.63
CA HIS A 365 -18.11 -71.79 28.91
C HIS A 365 -18.17 -70.57 27.95
N HIS A 366 -16.99 -70.00 27.64
CA HIS A 366 -16.67 -69.13 26.48
C HIS A 366 -17.12 -67.67 26.51
#